data_AF-A0A958D7L7-F1
#
_entry.id   AF-A0A958D7L7-F1
#
_cell.length_a   1.000
_cell.length_b   1.000
_cell.length_c   1.000
_cell.angle_alpha   90.00
_cell.angle_beta   90.00
_cell.angle_gamma   90.00
#
_symmetry.space_group_name_H-M   'P 1'
#
loop_
_entity.id
_entity.type
_entity.pdbx_description
1 polymer ?
#
loop_
_entity_poly.entity_id
_entity_poly.type
_entity_poly.pdbx_seq_one_letter_code
_entity_poly.pdbx_strand_id
1 'polypeptide(L)' 'ILAMDPDGYDRQVARLRRVRAERDNSTVQQTLHRLSDAARDESVNLMPPILECVEAYATLGEISDVFREVFGEYHEPVYF' A
#
# COMPACT_ATOMS: atom_id res chain seq x y z
N ILE A 1 2.45 -25.14 -20.92
CA ILE A 1 1.48 -25.01 -19.80
C ILE A 1 1.99 -23.87 -18.91
N LEU A 2 1.14 -22.91 -18.53
CA LEU A 2 1.51 -21.84 -17.58
C LEU A 2 1.66 -22.47 -16.19
N ALA A 3 2.89 -22.62 -15.71
CA ALA A 3 3.17 -23.15 -14.36
C ALA A 3 3.59 -21.99 -13.45
N MET A 4 3.08 -21.99 -12.22
CA MET A 4 3.54 -21.07 -11.18
C MET A 4 5.00 -21.36 -10.85
N ASP A 5 5.79 -20.29 -10.72
CA ASP A 5 7.17 -20.39 -10.29
C ASP A 5 7.23 -20.80 -8.81
N PRO A 6 7.84 -21.96 -8.47
CA PRO A 6 7.87 -22.48 -7.12
C PRO A 6 8.63 -21.56 -6.14
N ASP A 7 9.61 -20.81 -6.64
CA ASP A 7 10.45 -19.91 -5.84
C ASP A 7 9.95 -18.45 -5.87
N GLY A 8 8.86 -18.18 -6.61
CA GLY A 8 8.34 -16.83 -6.81
C GLY A 8 7.93 -16.14 -5.51
N TYR A 9 7.36 -16.89 -4.57
CA TYR A 9 6.99 -16.41 -3.24
C TYR A 9 8.22 -15.93 -2.46
N ASP A 10 9.24 -16.78 -2.33
CA ASP A 10 10.44 -16.48 -1.55
C ASP A 10 11.19 -15.28 -2.13
N ARG A 11 11.29 -15.19 -3.47
CA ARG A 11 11.90 -14.03 -4.13
C ARG A 11 11.14 -12.73 -3.85
N GLN A 12 9.81 -12.76 -3.90
CA GLN A 12 8.99 -11.57 -3.62
C GLN A 12 9.10 -11.13 -2.15
N VAL A 13 9.09 -12.08 -1.21
CA VAL A 13 9.27 -11.80 0.22
C VAL A 13 10.66 -11.21 0.49
N ALA A 14 11.71 -11.79 -0.09
CA ALA A 14 13.08 -11.29 0.05
C ALA A 14 13.21 -9.86 -0.51
N ARG A 15 12.64 -9.58 -1.69
CA ARG A 15 12.61 -8.24 -2.28
C ARG A 15 11.87 -7.24 -1.37
N LEU A 16 10.72 -7.62 -0.83
CA LEU A 16 9.94 -6.75 0.06
C LEU A 16 10.71 -6.40 1.35
N ARG A 17 11.36 -7.40 1.97
CA ARG A 17 12.21 -7.20 3.15
C ARG A 17 13.36 -6.24 2.85
N ARG A 18 14.01 -6.41 1.71
CA ARG A 18 15.10 -5.55 1.27
C ARG A 18 14.65 -4.10 1.10
N VAL A 19 13.55 -3.86 0.37
CA VAL A 19 13.00 -2.51 0.18
C VAL A 19 12.69 -1.84 1.52
N ARG A 20 12.07 -2.56 2.46
CA ARG A 20 11.76 -2.03 3.79
C ARG A 20 13.00 -1.70 4.62
N ALA A 21 14.09 -2.46 4.45
CA ALA A 21 15.34 -2.25 5.16
C ALA A 21 16.18 -1.09 4.58
N GLU A 22 16.13 -0.87 3.27
CA GLU A 22 16.98 0.11 2.57
C GLU A 22 16.34 1.50 2.41
N ARG A 23 15.00 1.60 2.47
CA ARG A 23 14.27 2.87 2.29
C ARG A 23 14.38 3.80 3.49
N ASP A 24 14.12 5.08 3.26
CA ASP A 24 13.90 6.03 4.35
C ASP A 24 12.51 5.82 4.96
N ASN A 25 12.49 5.13 6.10
CA ASN A 25 11.25 4.83 6.81
C ASN A 25 10.56 6.08 7.37
N SER A 26 11.28 7.16 7.69
CA SER A 26 10.66 8.40 8.15
C SER A 26 9.87 9.07 7.02
N THR A 27 10.47 9.15 5.84
CA THR A 27 9.82 9.71 4.65
C THR A 27 8.58 8.90 4.27
N VAL A 28 8.64 7.57 4.30
CA VAL A 28 7.47 6.69 4.06
C VAL A 28 6.34 6.97 5.05
N GLN A 29 6.64 7.08 6.34
CA GLN A 29 5.61 7.34 7.34
C GLN A 29 4.95 8.71 7.13
N GLN A 30 5.72 9.73 6.74
CA GLN A 30 5.17 11.04 6.42
C GLN A 30 4.25 11.02 5.19
N THR A 31 4.64 10.34 4.11
CA THR A 31 3.81 10.26 2.90
C THR A 31 2.54 9.44 3.13
N LEU A 32 2.63 8.33 3.88
CA LEU A 32 1.45 7.55 4.29
C LEU A 32 0.50 8.36 5.19
N HIS A 33 1.02 9.20 6.10
CA HIS A 33 0.18 10.09 6.90
C HIS A 33 -0.56 11.10 6.02
N ARG A 34 0.14 11.74 5.07
CA ARG A 34 -0.50 12.66 4.11
C ARG A 34 -1.56 11.98 3.26
N LEU A 35 -1.30 10.73 2.84
CA LEU A 35 -2.30 9.94 2.13
C LEU A 35 -3.52 9.66 3.00
N SER A 36 -3.32 9.35 4.28
CA SER A 36 -4.39 9.14 5.26
C SER A 36 -5.24 10.40 5.44
N ASP A 37 -4.60 11.58 5.55
CA ASP A 37 -5.30 12.87 5.65
C ASP A 37 -6.09 13.18 4.37
N ALA A 38 -5.47 13.00 3.20
CA ALA A 38 -6.13 13.19 1.91
C ALA A 38 -7.31 12.24 1.70
N ALA A 39 -7.18 10.98 2.14
CA ALA A 39 -8.26 10.00 2.06
C ALA A 39 -9.48 10.35 2.91
N ARG A 40 -9.33 11.18 3.94
CA ARG A 40 -10.46 11.65 4.77
C ARG A 40 -11.20 12.85 4.18
N ASP A 41 -10.68 13.47 3.11
CA ASP A 41 -11.30 14.61 2.44
C ASP A 41 -11.81 14.20 1.05
N GLU A 42 -13.14 14.11 0.91
CA GLU A 42 -13.80 13.72 -0.35
C GLU A 42 -13.54 14.68 -1.52
N SER A 43 -13.09 15.91 -1.24
CA SER A 43 -12.78 16.90 -2.27
C SER A 43 -11.38 16.77 -2.87
N VAL A 44 -10.53 15.93 -2.27
CA VAL A 44 -9.12 15.79 -2.64
C VAL A 44 -8.92 14.62 -3.61
N ASN A 45 -8.13 14.87 -4.66
CA ASN A 45 -7.68 13.81 -5.56
C ASN A 45 -6.57 12.98 -4.88
N LEU A 46 -6.74 11.66 -4.79
CA LEU A 46 -5.78 10.76 -4.15
C LEU A 46 -4.58 10.37 -5.03
N MET A 47 -4.61 10.62 -6.34
CA MET A 47 -3.50 10.23 -7.22
C MET A 47 -2.16 10.90 -6.85
N PRO A 48 -2.09 12.22 -6.59
CA PRO A 48 -0.85 12.85 -6.15
C PRO A 48 -0.25 12.25 -4.86
N PRO A 49 -0.98 12.10 -3.73
CA PRO A 49 -0.40 11.51 -2.53
C PRO A 49 -0.06 10.01 -2.69
N ILE A 50 -0.75 9.26 -3.56
CA ILE A 50 -0.35 7.90 -3.90
C ILE A 50 1.02 7.89 -4.59
N LEU A 51 1.26 8.81 -5.54
CA LEU A 51 2.56 8.92 -6.21
C LEU A 51 3.67 9.27 -5.21
N GLU A 52 3.43 10.20 -4.28
CA GLU A 52 4.39 10.51 -3.21
C GLU A 52 4.74 9.27 -2.37
N CYS A 53 3.76 8.42 -2.04
CA CYS A 53 3.99 7.18 -1.32
C CYS A 53 4.87 6.21 -2.13
N VAL A 54 4.57 6.04 -3.43
CA VAL A 54 5.32 5.14 -4.31
C VAL A 54 6.76 5.63 -4.51
N GLU A 55 6.96 6.93 -4.70
CA GLU A 55 8.29 7.55 -4.81
C GLU A 55 9.11 7.40 -3.51
N ALA A 56 8.45 7.41 -2.35
CA ALA A 56 9.05 7.12 -1.06
C ALA A 56 9.33 5.61 -0.84
N TYR A 57 9.02 4.73 -1.80
CA TYR A 57 9.11 3.28 -1.65
C TYR A 57 8.15 2.69 -0.59
N ALA A 58 6.98 3.30 -0.42
CA ALA A 58 5.87 2.62 0.25
C ALA A 58 5.41 1.43 -0.59
N THR A 59 5.02 0.36 0.08
CA THR A 59 4.56 -0.87 -0.55
C THR A 59 3.07 -0.79 -0.84
N LEU A 60 2.59 -1.57 -1.81
CA LEU A 60 1.16 -1.66 -2.11
C LEU A 60 0.34 -2.03 -0.86
N GLY A 61 0.86 -2.94 -0.03
CA GLY A 61 0.23 -3.34 1.22
C GLY A 61 0.04 -2.16 2.15
N GLU A 62 1.09 -1.36 2.40
CA GLU A 62 1.03 -0.21 3.30
C GLU A 62 0.07 0.89 2.81
N ILE A 63 0.05 1.18 1.49
CA ILE A 63 -0.91 2.11 0.90
C ILE A 63 -2.34 1.59 1.06
N SER A 64 -2.53 0.28 0.84
CA SER A 64 -3.84 -0.35 1.01
C SER A 64 -4.27 -0.38 2.47
N ASP A 65 -3.33 -0.54 3.42
CA ASP A 65 -3.59 -0.52 4.87
C ASP A 65 -4.16 0.85 5.26
N VAL A 66 -3.57 1.95 4.77
CA VAL A 66 -4.11 3.31 4.97
C VAL A 66 -5.56 3.42 4.48
N PHE A 67 -5.87 2.88 3.30
CA PHE A 67 -7.25 2.93 2.78
C PHE A 67 -8.21 2.04 3.58
N ARG A 68 -7.77 0.87 4.05
CA ARG A 68 -8.60 0.03 4.93
C ARG A 68 -8.88 0.70 6.27
N GLU A 69 -7.93 1.47 6.81
CA GLU A 69 -8.14 2.24 8.03
C GLU A 69 -9.14 3.39 7.85
N VAL A 70 -9.13 4.06 6.68
CA VAL A 70 -9.99 5.22 6.43
C VAL A 70 -11.38 4.82 5.91
N PHE A 71 -11.44 3.89 4.97
CA PHE A 71 -12.67 3.50 4.28
C PHE A 71 -13.28 2.19 4.78
N GLY A 72 -12.52 1.39 5.53
CA GLY A 72 -12.89 0.03 5.89
C GLY A 72 -12.61 -0.97 4.77
N GLU A 73 -13.08 -2.20 4.97
CA GLU A 73 -13.00 -3.27 3.99
C GLU A 73 -14.39 -3.54 3.39
N TYR A 74 -14.43 -3.85 2.09
CA TYR A 74 -15.66 -4.31 1.47
C TYR A 74 -16.01 -5.72 1.95
N HIS A 75 -17.21 -5.87 2.48
CA HIS A 75 -17.79 -7.17 2.82
C HIS A 75 -18.99 -7.43 1.91
N GLU A 76 -19.00 -8.60 1.27
CA GLU A 76 -20.11 -8.99 0.40
C GLU A 76 -21.43 -9.04 1.20
N PRO A 77 -22.50 -8.35 0.75
CA PRO A 77 -23.79 -8.41 1.42
C PRO A 77 -24.39 -9.80 1.28
N VAL A 78 -24.63 -10.47 2.41
CA VAL A 78 -25.30 -11.78 2.42
C VAL A 78 -26.80 -11.56 2.32
N TYR A 79 -27.36 -11.84 1.13
CA TYR A 79 -28.81 -11.86 0.92
C TYR A 79 -29.33 -13.27 1.22
N PHE A 80 -30.22 -13.40 2.21
CA PHE A 80 -30.94 -14.64 2.54
C PHE A 80 -32.39 -14.55 2.07
#